data_AF-A0A970JM73-F1
#
_entry.id   AF-A0A970JM73-F1
#
_cell.length_a   1.000
_cell.length_b   1.000
_cell.length_c   1.000
_cell.angle_alpha   90.00
_cell.angle_beta   90.00
_cell.angle_gamma   90.00
#
_symmetry.space_group_name_H-M   'P 1'
#
loop_
_entity.id
_entity.type
_entity.pdbx_description
1 polymer ?
#
loop_
_entity_poly.entity_id
_entity_poly.type
_entity_poly.pdbx_seq_one_letter_code
_entity_poly.pdbx_strand_id
1 'polypeptide(L)' 'MEEIKRKENNIVEEFKLGNTKIKICDDYCYNCVSSEVKDILIQMARRALEHFMASSQK' A
#
# COMPACT_ATOMS: atom_id res chain seq x y z
N MET A 1 7.37 -10.88 -25.55
CA MET A 1 7.01 -10.12 -24.34
C MET A 1 5.91 -10.90 -23.67
N GLU A 2 6.11 -11.35 -22.46
CA GLU A 2 5.13 -12.17 -21.73
C GLU A 2 3.99 -11.24 -21.29
N GLU A 3 2.77 -11.50 -21.76
CA GLU A 3 1.60 -10.76 -21.30
C GLU A 3 1.42 -11.02 -19.81
N ILE A 4 1.73 -10.02 -18.98
CA ILE A 4 1.39 -10.07 -17.56
C ILE A 4 -0.13 -10.09 -17.48
N LYS A 5 -0.70 -11.28 -17.29
CA LYS A 5 -2.13 -11.47 -17.15
C LYS A 5 -2.57 -10.83 -15.84
N ARG A 6 -3.01 -9.57 -15.92
CA ARG A 6 -3.50 -8.78 -14.79
C ARG A 6 -4.71 -9.49 -14.18
N LYS A 7 -4.57 -9.93 -12.93
CA LYS A 7 -5.61 -10.64 -12.19
C LYS A 7 -6.27 -9.66 -11.22
N GLU A 8 -7.60 -9.69 -11.15
CA GLU A 8 -8.34 -8.98 -10.10
C GLU A 8 -7.95 -9.53 -8.72
N ASN A 9 -7.76 -8.63 -7.75
CA ASN A 9 -7.21 -8.93 -6.43
C ASN A 9 -5.86 -9.66 -6.50
N ASN A 10 -4.93 -9.17 -7.33
CA ASN A 10 -3.58 -9.71 -7.38
C ASN A 10 -2.83 -9.39 -6.07
N ILE A 11 -2.80 -10.37 -5.17
CA ILE A 11 -2.13 -10.26 -3.88
C ILE A 11 -0.62 -10.32 -4.10
N VAL A 12 0.08 -9.24 -3.78
CA VAL A 12 1.54 -9.15 -3.83
C VAL A 12 2.18 -9.43 -2.47
N GLU A 13 1.44 -9.21 -1.38
CA GLU A 13 1.89 -9.53 -0.03
C GLU A 13 0.72 -9.92 0.87
N GLU A 14 0.94 -10.87 1.78
CA GLU A 14 -0.04 -11.29 2.76
C GLU A 14 0.64 -11.54 4.11
N PHE A 15 0.12 -10.93 5.16
CA PHE A 15 0.66 -11.09 6.51
C PHE A 15 -0.44 -11.01 7.58
N LYS A 16 -0.09 -11.37 8.82
CA LYS A 16 -0.98 -11.27 9.98
C LYS A 16 -0.49 -10.20 10.94
N LEU A 17 -1.44 -9.41 11.46
CA LEU A 17 -1.23 -8.50 12.57
C LEU A 17 -2.15 -8.92 13.71
N GLY A 18 -1.62 -9.67 14.67
CA GLY A 18 -2.42 -10.34 15.70
C GLY A 18 -3.41 -11.33 15.07
N ASN A 19 -4.70 -11.12 15.32
CA ASN A 19 -5.78 -11.94 14.75
C ASN A 19 -6.27 -11.43 13.38
N THR A 20 -5.80 -10.27 12.92
CA THR A 20 -6.20 -9.68 11.64
C THR A 20 -5.32 -10.20 10.51
N LYS A 21 -5.95 -10.63 9.42
CA LYS A 21 -5.26 -11.02 8.18
C LYS A 21 -5.25 -9.86 7.21
N ILE A 22 -4.06 -9.41 6.79
CA ILE A 22 -3.85 -8.30 5.88
C ILE A 22 -3.35 -8.83 4.53
N LYS A 23 -3.92 -8.31 3.44
CA LYS A 23 -3.51 -8.59 2.05
C LYS A 23 -3.21 -7.26 1.38
N ILE A 24 -2.09 -7.18 0.69
CA ILE A 24 -1.71 -6.06 -0.16
C ILE A 24 -1.90 -6.51 -1.60
N CYS A 25 -2.74 -5.79 -2.35
CA CYS A 25 -3.00 -6.04 -3.76
C CYS A 25 -2.51 -4.85 -4.59
N ASP A 26 -1.96 -5.10 -5.78
CA ASP A 26 -1.45 -4.07 -6.70
C ASP A 26 -2.41 -3.78 -7.87
N ASP A 27 -3.56 -4.44 -7.91
CA ASP A 27 -4.55 -4.35 -8.98
C ASP A 27 -5.22 -2.97 -9.07
N TYR A 28 -5.34 -2.25 -7.94
CA TYR A 28 -5.70 -0.83 -7.93
C TYR A 28 -4.76 0.00 -8.83
N CYS A 29 -3.47 -0.30 -8.83
CA CYS A 29 -2.47 0.42 -9.60
C CYS A 29 -2.50 0.10 -11.10
N TYR A 30 -3.26 -0.91 -11.55
CA TYR A 30 -3.34 -1.29 -12.96
C TYR A 30 -4.09 -0.26 -13.81
N ASN A 31 -5.08 0.42 -13.23
CA ASN A 31 -5.98 1.33 -13.93
C ASN A 31 -5.96 2.76 -13.35
N CYS A 32 -5.18 3.01 -12.30
CA CYS A 32 -5.09 4.33 -11.67
C CYS A 32 -4.20 5.30 -12.42
N VAL A 33 -4.55 6.58 -12.32
CA VAL A 33 -3.72 7.67 -12.84
C VAL A 33 -2.52 7.83 -11.89
N SER A 34 -1.34 8.07 -12.45
CA SER A 34 -0.10 8.23 -11.67
C SER A 34 -0.19 9.30 -10.57
N SER A 35 -1.07 10.29 -10.73
CA SER A 35 -1.38 11.31 -9.71
C SER A 35 -2.07 10.73 -8.48
N GLU A 36 -3.02 9.80 -8.63
CA GLU A 36 -3.75 9.21 -7.49
C GLU A 36 -2.83 8.33 -6.64
N VAL A 37 -1.95 7.56 -7.29
CA VAL A 37 -0.92 6.77 -6.61
C VAL A 37 0.01 7.69 -5.81
N LYS A 38 0.39 8.83 -6.39
CA LYS A 38 1.23 9.82 -5.71
C LYS A 38 0.55 10.40 -4.47
N ASP A 39 -0.73 10.71 -4.54
CA ASP A 39 -1.50 11.24 -3.40
C ASP A 39 -1.62 10.22 -2.26
N ILE A 40 -1.82 8.94 -2.59
CA ILE A 40 -1.82 7.85 -1.60
C ILE A 40 -0.45 7.78 -0.89
N LEU A 41 0.64 7.79 -1.65
CA LEU A 41 1.99 7.73 -1.10
C LEU A 41 2.31 8.92 -0.18
N ILE A 42 1.90 10.13 -0.57
CA ILE A 42 2.04 11.34 0.26
C ILE A 42 1.29 11.18 1.59
N GLN A 43 0.06 10.67 1.55
CA GLN A 43 -0.74 10.45 2.77
C GLN A 43 -0.12 9.39 3.68
N MET A 44 0.39 8.29 3.13
CA MET A 44 1.10 7.26 3.90
C MET A 44 2.35 7.81 4.57
N ALA A 45 3.18 8.55 3.82
CA ALA A 45 4.39 9.17 4.34
C ALA A 45 4.09 10.15 5.48
N ARG A 46 3.05 10.99 5.34
CA ARG A 46 2.62 11.92 6.39
C ARG A 46 2.24 11.18 7.68
N ARG A 47 1.40 10.15 7.58
CA ARG A 47 0.97 9.36 8.76
C ARG A 47 2.15 8.66 9.42
N ALA A 48 3.04 8.05 8.63
CA ALA A 48 4.23 7.40 9.15
C ALA A 48 5.14 8.38 9.91
N LEU A 49 5.34 9.57 9.34
CA LEU A 49 6.16 10.62 9.94
C LEU A 49 5.55 11.13 11.26
N GLU A 50 4.24 11.37 11.32
CA GLU A 50 3.54 11.76 12.53
C GLU A 50 3.70 10.73 13.66
N HIS A 51 3.53 9.45 13.35
CA HIS A 51 3.74 8.37 14.30
C HIS A 51 5.20 8.30 14.78
N PHE A 52 6.16 8.43 13.87
CA PHE A 52 7.58 8.39 14.19
C PHE A 52 7.97 9.55 15.13
N MET A 53 7.54 10.77 14.81
CA MET A 53 7.81 11.95 15.66
C MET A 53 7.18 11.79 17.06
N ALA A 54 5.94 11.32 17.14
CA ALA A 54 5.26 11.07 18.41
C ALA A 54 5.99 10.01 19.28
N SER A 55 6.59 9.00 18.65
CA SER A 55 7.37 7.98 19.37
C SER A 55 8.75 8.47 19.83
N SER A 56 9.32 9.49 19.16
CA SER A 56 10.66 10.02 19.43
C SER A 56 10.70 11.06 20.56
N GLN A 57 9.54 11.49 21.08
CA GLN A 57 9.41 12.46 22.17
C GLN A 57 9.25 11.81 23.56
N LYS A 58 9.58 10.51 23.69
CA LYS A 58 9.65 9.78 24.96
C LYS A 58 11.10 9.44 25.30
#